data_AF-A0AAV7RMA6-F1
#
_entry.id   AF-A0AAV7RMA6-F1
#
_cell.length_a   1.000
_cell.length_b   1.000
_cell.length_c   1.000
_cell.angle_alpha   90.00
_cell.angle_beta   90.00
_cell.angle_gamma   90.00
#
_symmetry.space_group_name_H-M   'P 1'
#
loop_
_entity.id
_entity.type
_entity.pdbx_description
1 polymer ?
#
loop_
_entity_poly.entity_id
_entity_poly.type
_entity_poly.pdbx_seq_one_letter_code
_entity_poly.pdbx_strand_id
1 'polypeptide(L)'
;MDQDLLFALYLQAEDEEVAQSTIGSFSPPKHRAVLATTPDKALSVVDPSWELMDPSPDIRGLFLQFNQLFFWGKLAGVEVKWSPRMTL
;
A
#
# COMPACT_ATOMS: atom_id res chain seq x y z
N MET A 1 -14.69 8.65 23.82
CA MET A 1 -13.40 8.28 23.19
C MET A 1 -13.35 6.76 23.00
N ASP A 2 -13.74 5.95 24.00
CA ASP A 2 -13.70 4.49 23.88
C ASP A 2 -14.74 3.90 22.89
N GLN A 3 -15.87 4.58 22.67
CA GLN A 3 -16.91 4.13 21.73
C GLN A 3 -16.42 4.08 20.27
N ASP A 4 -15.65 5.08 19.83
CA ASP A 4 -15.13 5.12 18.46
C ASP A 4 -14.10 4.00 18.24
N LEU A 5 -13.28 3.71 19.26
CA LEU A 5 -12.33 2.61 19.23
C LEU A 5 -13.03 1.24 19.15
N LEU A 6 -14.09 1.04 19.93
CA LEU A 6 -14.88 -0.18 19.88
C LEU A 6 -15.56 -0.38 18.52
N PHE A 7 -16.07 0.71 17.93
CA PHE A 7 -16.68 0.67 16.61
C PHE A 7 -15.67 0.34 15.50
N ALA A 8 -14.45 0.90 15.59
CA ALA A 8 -13.37 0.57 14.66
C ALA A 8 -12.97 -0.91 14.72
N LEU A 9 -12.84 -1.48 15.93
CA LEU A 9 -12.52 -2.90 16.11
C LEU A 9 -13.64 -3.82 15.60
N TYR A 10 -14.90 -3.42 15.76
CA TYR A 10 -16.05 -4.16 15.26
C TYR A 10 -16.02 -4.25 13.72
N LEU A 11 -15.85 -3.11 13.03
CA LEU A 11 -15.77 -3.07 11.56
C LEU A 11 -14.60 -3.91 11.03
N GLN A 12 -13.45 -3.88 11.72
CA GLN A 12 -12.29 -4.66 11.32
C GLN A 12 -12.54 -6.18 11.39
N ALA A 13 -13.32 -6.65 12.37
CA ALA A 13 -13.70 -8.06 12.48
C ALA A 13 -14.66 -8.50 11.36
N GLU A 14 -15.58 -7.62 10.92
CA GLU A 14 -16.51 -7.91 9.82
C GLU A 14 -15.78 -8.07 8.48
N ASP A 15 -14.79 -7.21 8.17
CA ASP A 15 -14.01 -7.29 6.93
C ASP A 15 -13.19 -8.60 6.82
N GLU A 16 -12.69 -9.11 7.96
CA GLU A 16 -11.96 -10.40 8.02
C GLU A 16 -12.87 -11.61 7.76
N GLU A 17 -14.12 -11.59 8.23
CA GLU A 17 -15.13 -12.63 7.96
C GLU A 17 -15.55 -12.64 6.48
N VAL A 18 -15.70 -11.46 5.87
CA VAL A 18 -16.04 -11.32 4.43
C VAL A 18 -14.91 -11.87 3.54
N ALA A 19 -13.65 -11.72 3.97
CA ALA A 19 -12.50 -12.29 3.27
C ALA A 19 -12.46 -13.83 3.30
N GLN A 20 -13.05 -14.47 4.33
CA GLN A 20 -13.03 -15.93 4.50
C GLN A 20 -14.20 -16.64 3.79
N SER A 21 -15.34 -15.96 3.62
CA SER A 21 -16.56 -16.54 3.05
C SER A 21 -16.63 -16.53 1.51
N THR A 22 -15.75 -15.79 0.82
CA THR A 22 -15.72 -15.75 -0.66
C THR A 22 -14.87 -16.88 -1.26
N ILE A 23 -15.47 -18.05 -1.43
CA ILE A 23 -14.94 -19.13 -2.29
C ILE A 23 -15.23 -18.76 -3.76
N GLY A 24 -14.29 -18.09 -4.43
CA GLY A 24 -14.43 -17.73 -5.86
C GLY A 24 -13.39 -16.77 -6.44
N SER A 25 -12.13 -17.21 -6.52
CA SER A 25 -11.05 -16.71 -7.41
C SER A 25 -10.59 -15.25 -7.36
N PHE A 26 -10.41 -14.64 -6.19
CA PHE A 26 -9.45 -13.53 -6.07
C PHE A 26 -8.75 -13.57 -4.72
N SER A 27 -7.85 -14.54 -4.56
CA SER A 27 -6.85 -14.44 -3.49
C SER A 27 -5.84 -13.37 -3.91
N PRO A 28 -5.62 -12.31 -3.10
CA PRO A 28 -4.37 -11.58 -3.19
C PRO A 28 -3.24 -12.62 -3.05
N PRO A 29 -2.17 -12.55 -3.85
CA PRO A 29 -1.09 -13.52 -3.77
C PRO A 29 -0.57 -13.58 -2.33
N LYS A 30 -0.59 -14.80 -1.75
CA LYS A 30 0.02 -15.17 -0.47
C LYS A 30 1.55 -15.16 -0.53
N HIS A 31 2.14 -14.21 -1.25
CA HIS A 31 3.53 -13.79 -1.11
C HIS A 31 3.61 -12.57 -0.17
N ARG A 32 2.84 -12.61 0.93
CA ARG A 32 3.23 -11.92 2.15
C ARG A 32 4.34 -12.74 2.81
N ALA A 33 5.56 -12.60 2.28
CA ALA A 33 6.77 -13.12 2.91
C ALA A 33 8.05 -12.37 2.52
N VAL A 34 8.01 -11.09 2.11
CA VAL A 34 9.21 -10.22 2.05
C VAL A 34 8.70 -8.77 2.16
N LEU A 35 8.40 -8.22 3.32
CA LEU A 35 9.35 -7.69 4.29
C LEU A 35 8.69 -7.75 5.67
N ALA A 36 9.37 -8.34 6.64
CA ALA A 36 9.08 -8.13 8.04
C ALA A 36 9.47 -6.68 8.40
N THR A 37 8.62 -5.72 8.05
CA THR A 37 8.60 -4.39 8.69
C THR A 37 7.41 -4.41 9.64
N THR A 38 7.73 -4.27 10.93
CA THR A 38 6.87 -4.17 12.11
C THR A 38 5.39 -3.83 11.86
N PRO A 39 4.44 -4.53 12.52
CA PRO A 39 2.99 -4.42 12.29
C PRO A 39 2.31 -3.12 12.75
N ASP A 40 3.04 -2.07 13.16
CA ASP A 40 2.43 -0.87 13.77
C ASP A 40 2.55 0.42 12.97
N LYS A 41 3.29 0.45 11.85
CA LYS A 41 3.22 1.59 10.93
C LYS A 41 2.18 1.30 9.86
N ALA A 42 0.94 1.08 10.30
CA ALA A 42 -0.22 1.18 9.43
C ALA A 42 -0.05 2.46 8.63
N LEU A 43 0.07 2.35 7.31
CA LEU A 43 0.35 3.39 6.29
C LEU A 43 -0.07 4.79 6.74
N SER A 44 0.71 5.39 7.64
CA SER A 44 0.30 6.60 8.32
C SER A 44 0.51 7.69 7.30
N VAL A 45 -0.58 8.32 6.88
CA VAL A 45 -0.54 9.48 5.95
C VAL A 45 0.32 10.60 6.55
N VAL A 46 0.55 10.57 7.87
CA VAL A 46 1.40 11.48 8.61
C VAL A 46 2.64 10.73 9.09
N ASP A 47 3.67 10.72 8.25
CA ASP A 47 5.00 10.24 8.58
C ASP A 47 5.98 11.42 8.43
N PRO A 48 6.79 11.78 9.45
CA PRO A 48 7.75 12.88 9.34
C PRO A 48 8.72 12.76 8.15
N SER A 49 9.00 11.54 7.70
CA SER A 49 9.84 11.32 6.51
C SER A 49 9.20 11.85 5.22
N TRP A 50 7.87 12.05 5.17
CA TRP A 50 7.17 12.58 4.01
C TRP A 50 7.29 14.12 3.90
N GLU A 51 7.70 14.78 4.98
CA GLU A 51 7.99 16.23 4.98
C GLU A 51 9.43 16.52 4.53
N LEU A 52 10.31 15.51 4.55
CA LEU A 52 11.70 15.64 4.13
C LEU A 52 11.85 15.27 2.66
N MET A 53 12.66 16.06 1.94
CA MET A 53 13.05 15.74 0.56
C MET A 53 14.05 14.58 0.56
N ASP A 54 13.75 13.54 -0.22
CA ASP A 54 14.68 12.44 -0.47
C ASP A 54 15.81 12.91 -1.42
N PRO A 55 17.09 12.87 -1.01
CA PRO A 55 18.22 13.23 -1.87
C PRO A 55 18.45 12.25 -3.04
N SER A 56 17.93 11.03 -2.99
CA SER A 56 18.17 9.98 -3.99
C SER A 56 16.92 9.12 -4.26
N PRO A 57 15.87 9.69 -4.89
CA PRO A 57 14.62 8.98 -5.09
C PRO A 57 14.75 7.82 -6.09
N ASP A 58 14.46 6.58 -5.65
CA ASP A 58 14.31 5.42 -6.53
C ASP A 58 12.91 5.33 -7.12
N ILE A 59 12.71 6.02 -8.24
CA ILE A 59 11.41 6.01 -8.92
C ILE A 59 10.99 4.66 -9.48
N ARG A 60 11.94 3.79 -9.85
CA ARG A 60 11.58 2.48 -10.42
C ARG A 60 11.10 1.56 -9.32
N GLY A 61 11.80 1.54 -8.18
CA GLY A 61 11.37 0.82 -6.99
C GLY A 61 9.98 1.26 -6.54
N LEU A 62 9.76 2.57 -6.42
CA LEU A 62 8.45 3.13 -6.06
C LEU A 62 7.34 2.75 -7.05
N PHE A 63 7.61 2.87 -8.36
CA PHE A 63 6.63 2.47 -9.38
C PHE A 63 6.25 0.99 -9.28
N LEU A 64 7.24 0.10 -9.15
CA LEU A 64 6.97 -1.34 -9.02
C LEU A 64 6.20 -1.66 -7.75
N GLN A 65 6.59 -1.05 -6.61
CA GLN A 65 5.91 -1.21 -5.34
C GLN A 65 4.45 -0.75 -5.44
N PHE A 66 4.19 0.44 -5.98
CA PHE A 66 2.84 0.97 -6.12
C PHE A 66 2.00 0.21 -7.14
N ASN A 67 2.61 -0.25 -8.24
CA ASN A 67 1.93 -1.11 -9.20
C ASN A 67 1.40 -2.39 -8.53
N GLN A 68 2.20 -3.01 -7.66
CA GLN A 68 1.77 -4.20 -6.91
C GLN A 68 0.73 -3.87 -5.83
N LEU A 69 0.96 -2.82 -5.04
CA LEU A 69 0.09 -2.47 -3.90
C LEU A 69 -1.27 -1.92 -4.31
N PHE A 70 -1.32 -1.06 -5.34
CA PHE A 70 -2.51 -0.27 -5.66
C PHE A 70 -3.12 -0.60 -7.02
N PHE A 71 -2.34 -1.18 -7.94
CA PHE A 71 -2.78 -1.42 -9.32
C PHE A 71 -2.81 -2.90 -9.72
N TRP A 72 -2.63 -3.81 -8.76
CA TRP A 72 -2.66 -5.27 -8.97
C TRP A 72 -1.76 -5.74 -10.13
N GLY A 73 -0.62 -5.07 -10.34
CA GLY A 73 0.32 -5.39 -11.39
C GLY A 73 -0.11 -5.00 -12.81
N LYS A 74 -1.27 -4.35 -13.00
CA LYS A 74 -1.82 -4.03 -14.33
C LYS A 74 -0.96 -3.06 -15.14
N LEU A 75 -0.05 -2.31 -14.50
CA LEU A 75 0.83 -1.36 -15.17
C LEU A 75 2.14 -1.99 -15.67
N ALA A 76 2.22 -3.32 -15.80
CA ALA A 76 3.44 -4.01 -16.24
C ALA A 76 3.97 -3.55 -17.62
N GLY A 77 3.10 -3.04 -18.50
CA GLY A 77 3.48 -2.51 -19.81
C GLY A 77 3.78 -1.01 -19.84
N VAL A 78 3.73 -0.32 -18.70
CA VAL A 78 3.94 1.13 -18.60
C VAL A 78 5.38 1.42 -18.18
N GLU A 79 6.01 2.40 -18.84
CA GLU A 79 7.31 2.92 -18.42
C GLU A 79 7.18 4.27 -17.68
N VAL A 80 8.06 4.47 -16.70
CA VAL A 80 8.16 5.72 -15.93
C VAL A 80 9.57 6.26 -16.03
N LYS A 81 9.70 7.55 -16.38
CA LYS A 81 10.96 8.28 -16.52
C LYS A 81 10.80 9.73 -16.08
N TRP A 82 11.83 10.28 -15.46
CA TRP A 82 11.93 11.71 -15.25
C TRP A 82 12.26 12.43 -16.56
N SER A 83 11.64 13.59 -16.76
CA SER A 83 12.00 14.53 -17.82
C SER A 83 12.63 15.78 -17.20
N PRO A 84 13.89 16.13 -17.51
CA PRO A 84 14.54 17.33 -16.98
C PRO A 84 13.99 18.63 -17.60
N ARG A 85 13.12 18.52 -18.60
CA ARG A 85 12.58 19.64 -19.36
C ARG A 85 11.07 19.81 -19.22
N MET A 86 10.42 19.00 -18.37
CA MET A 86 8.99 19.12 -18.12
C MET A 86 8.77 20.23 -17.10
N THR A 87 8.64 21.46 -17.60
CA THR A 87 8.35 22.67 -16.83
C THR A 87 7.10 23.34 -17.40
N LEU A 88 6.46 24.22 -16.62
CA LEU A 88 5.30 25.03 -17.05
C LEU A 88 5.62 25.94 -18.25
#